data_AF-A0A8T5KFB5-F1
#
_entry.id   AF-A0A8T5KFB5-F1
#
_cell.length_a   1.000
_cell.length_b   1.000
_cell.length_c   1.000
_cell.angle_alpha   90.00
_cell.angle_beta   90.00
_cell.angle_gamma   90.00
#
_symmetry.space_group_name_H-M   'P 1'
#
loop_
_entity.id
_entity.type
_entity.pdbx_description
1 polymer ?
#
loop_
_entity_poly.entity_id
_entity_poly.type
_entity_poly.pdbx_seq_one_letter_code
_entity_poly.pdbx_strand_id
1 'polypeptide(L)'
;IRATKNHGIVAITATDMPPLCGVNARACIRKYGGRPLQGEFCHETALRLLVSSFIRQSAIHGYASTPLFTYYADHYVRAYFRVDKGARRIEGLLNQFGFIKYCPSCLHRFPSVENAPERCGCGEEMNIGGPLWLGELSHDEFLGVMIKEIGNASHLVGTKSETIMNLAKGEIGFPVAFFDFDKICKLVGVKSVSTEDAFSAIKDAGFNAVPTHYRSRALKTNASIEDLVEVFNGFKNIG
;
A
#
# COMPACT_ATOMS: atom_id res chain seq x y z
N ILE A 1 13.18 -12.68 -15.24
CA ILE A 1 11.93 -12.83 -16.02
C ILE A 1 12.02 -13.84 -17.16
N ARG A 2 13.05 -13.80 -18.03
CA ARG A 2 13.15 -14.68 -19.22
C ARG A 2 13.19 -16.20 -18.94
N ALA A 3 13.62 -16.59 -17.74
CA ALA A 3 13.62 -18.00 -17.31
C ALA A 3 12.23 -18.52 -16.91
N THR A 4 11.23 -17.63 -16.75
CA THR A 4 9.88 -18.01 -16.34
C THR A 4 9.06 -18.41 -17.56
N LYS A 5 8.37 -19.56 -17.47
CA LYS A 5 7.42 -19.99 -18.50
C LYS A 5 6.25 -19.01 -18.60
N ASN A 6 5.59 -18.99 -19.76
CA ASN A 6 4.32 -18.27 -19.91
C ASN A 6 3.30 -18.82 -18.90
N HIS A 7 2.53 -17.93 -18.27
CA HIS A 7 1.64 -18.20 -17.13
C HIS A 7 2.35 -18.66 -15.84
N GLY A 8 3.68 -18.62 -15.79
CA GLY A 8 4.45 -18.95 -14.60
C GLY A 8 4.34 -17.88 -13.51
N ILE A 9 4.72 -18.26 -12.29
CA ILE A 9 4.75 -17.35 -11.14
C ILE A 9 6.20 -16.94 -10.84
N VAL A 10 6.41 -15.67 -10.52
CA VAL A 10 7.69 -15.16 -10.00
C VAL A 10 7.45 -14.51 -8.65
N ALA A 11 8.33 -14.79 -7.69
CA ALA A 11 8.38 -14.09 -6.42
C ALA A 11 9.68 -13.25 -6.37
N ILE A 12 9.56 -11.99 -5.95
CA ILE A 12 10.69 -11.09 -5.70
C ILE A 12 10.63 -10.57 -4.27
N THR A 13 11.80 -10.35 -3.67
CA THR A 13 11.94 -9.81 -2.32
C THR A 13 12.95 -8.67 -2.35
N ALA A 14 12.65 -7.57 -1.65
CA ALA A 14 13.62 -6.51 -1.38
C ALA A 14 13.74 -6.28 0.13
N THR A 15 14.98 -6.29 0.62
CA THR A 15 15.33 -6.09 2.05
C THR A 15 15.91 -4.69 2.31
N ASP A 16 16.22 -3.92 1.28
CA ASP A 16 16.71 -2.54 1.37
C ASP A 16 15.55 -1.54 1.52
N MET A 17 14.88 -1.64 2.67
CA MET A 17 13.82 -0.73 3.07
C MET A 17 14.25 0.74 3.24
N PRO A 18 15.47 1.09 3.73
CA PRO A 18 15.80 2.49 3.94
C PRO A 18 15.71 3.36 2.66
N PRO A 19 16.25 2.95 1.49
CA PRO A 19 15.95 3.64 0.24
C PRO A 19 14.45 3.70 -0.09
N LEU A 20 13.73 2.57 -0.04
CA LEU A 20 12.32 2.47 -0.41
C LEU A 20 11.38 3.31 0.49
N CYS A 21 11.73 3.47 1.76
CA CYS A 21 11.01 4.31 2.73
C CYS A 21 11.51 5.77 2.75
N GLY A 22 12.39 6.14 1.82
CA GLY A 22 12.77 7.53 1.59
C GLY A 22 14.00 8.04 2.34
N VAL A 23 14.71 7.22 3.12
CA VAL A 23 15.96 7.63 3.79
C VAL A 23 17.03 8.04 2.76
N ASN A 24 17.07 7.35 1.61
CA ASN A 24 17.93 7.71 0.49
C ASN A 24 17.15 7.69 -0.83
N ALA A 25 16.49 8.81 -1.13
CA ALA A 25 15.68 8.96 -2.34
C ALA A 25 16.48 8.73 -3.64
N ARG A 26 17.74 9.19 -3.70
CA ARG A 26 18.59 8.98 -4.88
C ARG A 26 18.89 7.51 -5.12
N ALA A 27 19.17 6.74 -4.06
CA ALA A 27 19.37 5.31 -4.16
C ALA A 27 18.09 4.59 -4.60
N CYS A 28 16.93 5.00 -4.09
CA CYS A 28 15.64 4.45 -4.49
C CYS A 28 15.36 4.70 -5.98
N ILE A 29 15.55 5.93 -6.46
CA ILE A 29 15.36 6.28 -7.87
C ILE A 29 16.28 5.43 -8.77
N ARG A 30 17.56 5.28 -8.42
CA ARG A 30 18.50 4.46 -9.22
C ARG A 30 18.11 2.98 -9.29
N LYS A 31 17.61 2.41 -8.18
CA LYS A 31 17.32 0.97 -8.07
C LYS A 31 15.92 0.61 -8.57
N TYR A 32 14.93 1.45 -8.29
CA TYR A 32 13.52 1.15 -8.51
C TYR A 32 12.86 2.03 -9.56
N GLY A 33 13.48 3.14 -9.98
CA GLY A 33 12.94 4.02 -11.02
C GLY A 33 11.79 4.92 -10.57
N GLY A 34 11.61 5.11 -9.25
CA GLY A 34 10.60 6.01 -8.70
C GLY A 34 11.09 6.71 -7.43
N ARG A 35 10.52 7.89 -7.16
CA ARG A 35 10.76 8.66 -5.94
C ARG A 35 9.97 8.06 -4.78
N PRO A 36 10.61 7.74 -3.64
CA PRO A 36 9.92 7.27 -2.45
C PRO A 36 9.22 8.40 -1.71
N LEU A 37 8.21 8.04 -0.91
CA LEU A 37 7.59 8.92 0.08
C LEU A 37 8.01 8.50 1.47
N GLN A 38 8.47 9.48 2.24
CA GLN A 38 8.59 9.34 3.69
C GLN A 38 7.21 9.61 4.31
N GLY A 39 6.89 8.92 5.39
CA GLY A 39 5.61 9.07 6.08
C GLY A 39 5.10 7.77 6.68
N GLU A 40 3.87 7.81 7.18
CA GLU A 40 3.20 6.69 7.83
C GLU A 40 3.02 5.49 6.91
N PHE A 41 2.76 5.72 5.63
CA PHE A 41 2.52 4.69 4.62
C PHE A 41 3.74 4.37 3.75
N CYS A 42 4.95 4.65 4.24
CA CYS A 42 6.20 4.36 3.52
C CYS A 42 6.35 2.87 3.15
N HIS A 43 5.85 1.94 3.96
CA HIS A 43 5.89 0.50 3.66
C HIS A 43 5.00 0.10 2.46
N GLU A 44 3.82 0.71 2.31
CA GLU A 44 2.98 0.51 1.12
C GLU A 44 3.63 1.17 -0.11
N THR A 45 4.19 2.36 0.06
CA THR A 45 4.94 3.04 -1.01
C THR A 45 6.13 2.20 -1.49
N ALA A 46 6.86 1.58 -0.56
CA ALA A 46 7.96 0.66 -0.85
C ALA A 46 7.51 -0.53 -1.70
N LEU A 47 6.39 -1.16 -1.33
CA LEU A 47 5.80 -2.25 -2.12
C LEU A 47 5.42 -1.80 -3.53
N ARG A 48 4.72 -0.67 -3.64
CA ARG A 48 4.29 -0.12 -4.93
C ARG A 48 5.46 0.25 -5.83
N LEU A 49 6.58 0.71 -5.26
CA LEU A 49 7.82 0.96 -5.99
C LEU A 49 8.48 -0.33 -6.47
N LEU A 50 8.58 -1.35 -5.61
CA LEU A 50 9.09 -2.67 -6.00
C LEU A 50 8.26 -3.27 -7.14
N VAL A 51 6.93 -3.24 -7.01
CA VAL A 51 5.99 -3.71 -8.02
C VAL A 51 6.17 -2.96 -9.33
N SER A 52 6.19 -1.63 -9.28
CA SER A 52 6.39 -0.79 -10.47
C SER A 52 7.72 -1.06 -11.18
N SER A 53 8.80 -1.26 -10.42
CA SER A 53 10.11 -1.59 -10.95
C SER A 53 10.06 -2.91 -11.71
N PHE A 54 9.51 -3.95 -11.10
CA PHE A 54 9.42 -5.27 -11.73
C PHE A 54 8.54 -5.27 -12.99
N ILE A 55 7.37 -4.63 -12.94
CA ILE A 55 6.48 -4.54 -14.09
C ILE A 55 7.16 -3.82 -15.26
N ARG A 56 7.85 -2.68 -15.01
CA ARG A 56 8.61 -1.96 -16.06
C ARG A 56 9.70 -2.84 -16.67
N GLN A 57 10.48 -3.54 -15.85
CA GLN A 57 11.55 -4.42 -16.34
C GLN A 57 10.99 -5.61 -17.14
N SER A 58 9.90 -6.21 -16.69
CA SER A 58 9.22 -7.28 -17.43
C SER A 58 8.66 -6.80 -18.78
N ALA A 59 8.10 -5.59 -18.82
CA ALA A 59 7.54 -4.99 -20.03
C ALA A 59 8.58 -4.81 -21.14
N ILE A 60 9.80 -4.36 -20.80
CA ILE A 60 10.94 -4.24 -21.74
C ILE A 60 11.23 -5.58 -22.44
N HIS A 61 10.99 -6.70 -21.74
CA HIS A 61 11.19 -8.04 -22.28
C HIS A 61 9.93 -8.64 -22.93
N GLY A 62 8.85 -7.88 -23.10
CA GLY A 62 7.61 -8.36 -23.72
C GLY A 62 6.71 -9.19 -22.80
N TYR A 63 6.85 -9.03 -21.48
CA TYR A 63 6.05 -9.75 -20.49
C TYR A 63 5.21 -8.79 -19.64
N ALA A 64 3.92 -9.09 -19.51
CA ALA A 64 3.03 -8.51 -18.52
C ALA A 64 3.20 -9.29 -17.20
N SER A 65 3.50 -8.59 -16.11
CA SER A 65 3.67 -9.20 -14.78
C SER A 65 2.58 -8.69 -13.84
N THR A 66 1.50 -9.44 -13.69
CA THR A 66 0.35 -9.01 -12.86
C THR A 66 0.60 -9.40 -11.40
N PRO A 67 0.53 -8.46 -10.44
CA PRO A 67 0.62 -8.78 -9.01
C PRO A 67 -0.47 -9.77 -8.59
N LEU A 68 -0.09 -10.79 -7.82
CA LEU A 68 -1.00 -11.80 -7.27
C LEU A 68 -1.16 -11.67 -5.77
N PHE A 69 -0.07 -11.41 -5.07
CA PHE A 69 -0.03 -11.19 -3.64
C PHE A 69 1.24 -10.42 -3.32
N THR A 70 1.12 -9.38 -2.51
CA THR A 70 2.27 -8.61 -2.05
C THR A 70 2.12 -8.30 -0.57
N TYR A 71 3.24 -8.20 0.15
CA TYR A 71 3.21 -7.90 1.56
C TYR A 71 4.52 -7.29 2.06
N TYR A 72 4.41 -6.53 3.14
CA TYR A 72 5.52 -6.13 4.00
C TYR A 72 5.55 -6.99 5.27
N ALA A 73 6.73 -7.47 5.65
CA ALA A 73 6.96 -8.14 6.94
C ALA A 73 8.43 -8.00 7.34
N ASP A 74 8.71 -7.87 8.64
CA ASP A 74 10.08 -8.02 9.20
C ASP A 74 11.17 -7.27 8.42
N HIS A 75 10.90 -6.01 8.07
CA HIS A 75 11.82 -5.14 7.33
C HIS A 75 12.16 -5.61 5.91
N TYR A 76 11.29 -6.38 5.27
CA TYR A 76 11.35 -6.64 3.84
C TYR A 76 9.98 -6.51 3.19
N VAL A 77 9.99 -6.30 1.89
CA VAL A 77 8.81 -6.35 1.04
C VAL A 77 8.91 -7.51 0.05
N ARG A 78 7.80 -8.20 -0.19
CA ARG A 78 7.74 -9.33 -1.11
C ARG A 78 6.55 -9.20 -2.04
N ALA A 79 6.74 -9.61 -3.29
CA ALA A 79 5.71 -9.56 -4.31
C ALA A 79 5.74 -10.80 -5.20
N TYR A 80 4.56 -11.39 -5.42
CA TYR A 80 4.31 -12.53 -6.29
C TYR A 80 3.58 -12.04 -7.54
N PHE A 81 4.00 -12.53 -8.71
CA PHE A 81 3.49 -12.10 -10.00
C PHE A 81 3.12 -13.29 -10.87
N ARG A 82 2.03 -13.16 -11.64
CA ARG A 82 1.77 -13.99 -12.81
C ARG A 82 2.45 -13.36 -14.02
N VAL A 83 3.23 -14.16 -14.75
CA VAL A 83 3.96 -13.71 -15.93
C VAL A 83 3.25 -14.17 -17.19
N ASP A 84 2.77 -13.22 -17.98
CA ASP A 84 2.06 -13.46 -19.21
C ASP A 84 2.76 -12.75 -20.39
N LYS A 85 2.64 -13.31 -21.59
CA LYS A 85 3.05 -12.62 -22.83
C LYS A 85 1.91 -11.77 -23.40
N GLY A 86 2.28 -10.68 -24.07
CA GLY A 86 1.37 -9.94 -24.96
C GLY A 86 1.34 -8.43 -24.72
N ALA A 87 1.45 -7.66 -25.80
CA ALA A 87 1.53 -6.20 -25.79
C ALA A 87 0.31 -5.54 -25.13
N ARG A 88 -0.92 -5.94 -25.50
CA ARG A 88 -2.15 -5.39 -24.91
C ARG A 88 -2.20 -5.54 -23.38
N ARG A 89 -1.71 -6.67 -22.84
CA ARG A 89 -1.66 -6.88 -21.38
C ARG A 89 -0.62 -5.97 -20.72
N ILE A 90 0.52 -5.77 -21.38
CA ILE A 90 1.57 -4.85 -20.92
C ILE A 90 1.01 -3.43 -20.86
N GLU A 91 0.38 -2.94 -21.92
CA GLU A 91 -0.26 -1.62 -21.98
C GLU A 91 -1.28 -1.43 -20.85
N GLY A 92 -2.14 -2.43 -20.62
CA GLY A 92 -3.11 -2.39 -19.52
C GLY A 92 -2.49 -2.30 -18.12
N LEU A 93 -1.30 -2.88 -17.91
CA LEU A 93 -0.54 -2.72 -16.67
C LEU A 93 0.12 -1.33 -16.60
N LEU A 94 0.73 -0.86 -17.69
CA LEU A 94 1.40 0.44 -17.71
C LEU A 94 0.45 1.61 -17.46
N ASN A 95 -0.82 1.48 -17.85
CA ASN A 95 -1.87 2.47 -17.58
C ASN A 95 -2.25 2.59 -16.09
N GLN A 96 -1.80 1.68 -15.22
CA GLN A 96 -2.05 1.70 -13.77
C GLN A 96 -0.88 2.31 -12.99
N PHE A 97 0.07 2.94 -13.67
CA PHE A 97 1.16 3.68 -13.04
C PHE A 97 0.74 5.12 -12.78
N GLY A 98 1.28 5.67 -11.70
CA GLY A 98 1.13 7.09 -11.42
C GLY A 98 1.90 7.48 -10.18
N PHE A 99 1.39 8.50 -9.50
CA PHE A 99 2.03 9.19 -8.39
C PHE A 99 1.09 9.22 -7.19
N ILE A 100 1.66 9.41 -6.01
CA ILE A 100 0.91 9.74 -4.80
C ILE A 100 1.33 11.16 -4.42
N LYS A 101 0.35 12.06 -4.28
CA LYS A 101 0.55 13.38 -3.68
C LYS A 101 0.22 13.29 -2.20
N TYR A 102 1.10 13.81 -1.33
CA TYR A 102 0.97 13.69 0.12
C TYR A 102 1.41 14.95 0.83
N CYS A 103 0.55 15.50 1.69
CA CYS A 103 0.89 16.59 2.59
C CYS A 103 1.28 16.04 3.97
N PRO A 104 2.53 16.17 4.41
CA PRO A 104 2.96 15.68 5.72
C PRO A 104 2.37 16.48 6.89
N SER A 105 1.92 17.72 6.64
CA SER A 105 1.42 18.63 7.69
C SER A 105 -0.01 18.30 8.10
N CYS A 106 -0.88 17.94 7.15
CA CYS A 106 -2.28 17.61 7.43
C CYS A 106 -2.66 16.17 7.06
N LEU A 107 -1.72 15.33 6.61
CA LEU A 107 -1.92 13.94 6.19
C LEU A 107 -2.81 13.73 4.95
N HIS A 108 -3.27 14.81 4.32
CA HIS A 108 -4.03 14.77 3.07
C HIS A 108 -3.21 14.10 1.96
N ARG A 109 -3.86 13.21 1.20
CA ARG A 109 -3.20 12.47 0.13
C ARG A 109 -4.18 11.92 -0.90
N PHE A 110 -3.70 11.75 -2.12
CA PHE A 110 -4.47 11.15 -3.21
C PHE A 110 -3.56 10.60 -4.32
N PRO A 111 -4.02 9.61 -5.09
CA PRO A 111 -3.33 9.16 -6.29
C PRO A 111 -3.48 10.20 -7.42
N SER A 112 -2.46 10.36 -8.24
CA SER A 112 -2.45 11.28 -9.38
C SER A 112 -1.71 10.66 -10.56
N VAL A 113 -2.11 11.00 -11.78
CA VAL A 113 -1.35 10.67 -12.99
C VAL A 113 -0.31 11.74 -13.35
N GLU A 114 -0.36 12.89 -12.67
CA GLU A 114 0.49 14.04 -12.93
C GLU A 114 1.67 14.12 -11.97
N ASN A 115 2.86 14.34 -12.53
CA ASN A 115 4.09 14.61 -11.77
C ASN A 115 4.36 16.11 -11.65
N ALA A 116 3.35 16.88 -11.26
CA ALA A 116 3.44 18.34 -11.13
C ALA A 116 3.36 18.76 -9.66
N PRO A 117 4.21 19.70 -9.20
CA PRO A 117 4.08 20.34 -7.89
C PRO A 117 2.65 20.85 -7.67
N GLU A 118 2.16 20.66 -6.45
CA GLU A 118 0.82 21.08 -6.06
C GLU A 118 0.84 21.53 -4.60
N ARG A 119 0.03 22.53 -4.26
CA ARG A 119 -0.18 22.96 -2.89
C ARG A 119 -1.41 22.28 -2.32
N CYS A 120 -1.30 21.79 -1.10
CA CYS A 120 -2.40 21.23 -0.35
C CYS A 120 -3.40 22.34 0.03
N GLY A 121 -4.66 21.97 0.29
CA GLY A 121 -5.68 22.91 0.80
C GLY A 121 -5.30 23.59 2.13
N CYS A 122 -4.36 23.02 2.90
CA CYS A 122 -3.82 23.64 4.11
C CYS A 122 -2.70 24.68 3.85
N GLY A 123 -2.31 24.90 2.59
CA GLY A 123 -1.29 25.86 2.17
C GLY A 123 0.11 25.29 1.96
N GLU A 124 0.40 24.09 2.48
CA GLU A 124 1.72 23.45 2.37
C GLU A 124 1.98 22.81 1.00
N GLU A 125 3.24 22.71 0.60
CA GLU A 125 3.63 22.00 -0.62
C GLU A 125 3.45 20.48 -0.43
N MET A 126 2.88 19.81 -1.43
CA MET A 126 2.69 18.37 -1.39
C MET A 126 3.96 17.64 -1.84
N ASN A 127 4.35 16.62 -1.07
CA ASN A 127 5.34 15.66 -1.50
C ASN A 127 4.77 14.78 -2.61
N ILE A 128 5.59 14.46 -3.61
CA ILE A 128 5.22 13.59 -4.74
C ILE A 128 6.05 12.31 -4.70
N GLY A 129 5.37 11.17 -4.64
CA GLY A 129 5.95 9.83 -4.77
C GLY A 129 5.62 9.19 -6.11
N GLY A 130 6.57 8.45 -6.68
CA GLY A 130 6.38 7.73 -7.95
C GLY A 130 7.42 8.06 -9.04
N PRO A 131 7.23 7.56 -10.28
CA PRO A 131 6.09 6.75 -10.70
C PRO A 131 6.10 5.37 -10.02
N LEU A 132 4.94 4.97 -9.49
CA LEU A 132 4.72 3.74 -8.75
C LEU A 132 3.43 3.05 -9.21
N TRP A 133 3.20 1.83 -8.73
CA TRP A 133 2.00 1.06 -9.03
C TRP A 133 0.79 1.58 -8.25
N LEU A 134 -0.26 2.04 -8.93
CA LEU A 134 -1.51 2.50 -8.32
C LEU A 134 -2.60 1.41 -8.29
N GLY A 135 -2.47 0.37 -9.12
CA GLY A 135 -3.42 -0.73 -9.15
C GLY A 135 -3.44 -1.59 -7.88
N GLU A 136 -4.21 -2.67 -7.94
CA GLU A 136 -4.35 -3.64 -6.86
C GLU A 136 -3.02 -4.33 -6.54
N LEU A 137 -2.74 -4.48 -5.24
CA LEU A 137 -1.53 -5.12 -4.74
C LEU A 137 -1.71 -6.63 -4.51
N SER A 138 -2.94 -7.12 -4.61
CA SER A 138 -3.30 -8.51 -4.40
C SER A 138 -4.48 -8.90 -5.29
N HIS A 139 -4.52 -10.16 -5.70
CA HIS A 139 -5.59 -10.73 -6.51
C HIS A 139 -6.53 -11.54 -5.63
N ASP A 140 -7.80 -11.15 -5.57
CA ASP A 140 -8.78 -11.69 -4.62
C ASP A 140 -8.95 -13.21 -4.68
N GLU A 141 -9.21 -13.74 -5.88
CA GLU A 141 -9.38 -15.18 -6.09
C GLU A 141 -8.11 -15.98 -5.71
N PHE A 142 -6.93 -15.48 -6.10
CA PHE A 142 -5.66 -16.14 -5.81
C PHE A 142 -5.37 -16.18 -4.31
N LEU A 143 -5.59 -15.07 -3.60
CA LEU A 143 -5.49 -15.04 -2.14
C LEU A 143 -6.53 -15.95 -1.48
N GLY A 144 -7.76 -16.01 -2.00
CA GLY A 144 -8.80 -16.91 -1.50
C GLY A 144 -8.37 -18.38 -1.57
N VAL A 145 -7.74 -18.79 -2.68
CA VAL A 145 -7.15 -20.12 -2.82
C VAL A 145 -6.02 -20.31 -1.81
N MET A 146 -5.08 -19.37 -1.69
CA MET A 146 -3.96 -19.48 -0.74
C MET A 146 -4.42 -19.64 0.72
N ILE A 147 -5.41 -18.86 1.16
CA ILE A 147 -5.94 -18.93 2.52
C ILE A 147 -6.62 -20.29 2.76
N LYS A 148 -7.37 -20.81 1.78
CA LYS A 148 -7.96 -22.14 1.86
C LYS A 148 -6.90 -23.24 2.00
N GLU A 149 -5.80 -23.13 1.24
CA GLU A 149 -4.69 -24.09 1.34
C GLU A 149 -3.98 -24.03 2.69
N ILE A 150 -3.83 -22.85 3.31
CA ILE A 150 -3.34 -22.72 4.69
C ILE A 150 -4.25 -23.47 5.67
N GLY A 151 -5.57 -23.35 5.53
CA GLY A 151 -6.52 -24.07 6.38
C GLY A 151 -6.39 -25.59 6.31
N ASN A 152 -5.93 -26.13 5.18
CA ASN A 152 -5.66 -27.57 5.00
C ASN A 152 -4.28 -27.99 5.55
N ALA A 153 -3.37 -27.04 5.76
CA ALA A 153 -2.03 -27.27 6.27
C ALA A 153 -1.95 -26.88 7.76
N SER A 154 -2.29 -27.82 8.64
CA SER A 154 -2.43 -27.57 10.10
C SER A 154 -1.24 -26.85 10.76
N HIS A 155 -0.01 -27.02 10.26
CA HIS A 155 1.19 -26.35 10.76
C HIS A 155 1.32 -24.86 10.37
N LEU A 156 0.48 -24.38 9.44
CA LEU A 156 0.43 -22.99 8.99
C LEU A 156 -0.76 -22.22 9.59
N VAL A 157 -1.72 -22.90 10.20
CA VAL A 157 -2.85 -22.28 10.89
C VAL A 157 -2.37 -21.54 12.14
N GLY A 158 -2.89 -20.33 12.36
CA GLY A 158 -2.50 -19.42 13.42
C GLY A 158 -1.16 -18.72 13.21
N THR A 159 -0.50 -18.94 12.06
CA THR A 159 0.80 -18.33 11.79
C THR A 159 0.67 -16.87 11.32
N LYS A 160 1.75 -16.12 11.49
CA LYS A 160 1.87 -14.76 10.93
C LYS A 160 1.57 -14.70 9.42
N SER A 161 1.90 -15.76 8.68
CA SER A 161 1.60 -15.85 7.25
C SER A 161 0.10 -15.84 6.98
N GLU A 162 -0.67 -16.61 7.75
CA GLU A 162 -2.14 -16.62 7.67
C GLU A 162 -2.71 -15.23 8.01
N THR A 163 -2.22 -14.61 9.09
CA THR A 163 -2.63 -13.27 9.49
C THR A 163 -2.41 -12.24 8.37
N ILE A 164 -1.21 -12.23 7.78
CA ILE A 164 -0.88 -11.30 6.68
C ILE A 164 -1.79 -11.54 5.48
N MET A 165 -2.05 -12.79 5.09
CA MET A 165 -2.92 -13.08 3.94
C MET A 165 -4.36 -12.63 4.17
N ASN A 166 -4.91 -12.84 5.36
CA ASN A 166 -6.25 -12.38 5.70
C ASN A 166 -6.35 -10.85 5.71
N LEU A 167 -5.36 -10.15 6.29
CA LEU A 167 -5.29 -8.69 6.26
C LEU A 167 -5.18 -8.17 4.82
N ALA A 168 -4.24 -8.70 4.04
CA ALA A 168 -4.04 -8.31 2.64
C ALA A 168 -5.27 -8.57 1.75
N LYS A 169 -6.07 -9.61 2.06
CA LYS A 169 -7.35 -9.86 1.36
C LYS A 169 -8.40 -8.81 1.74
N GLY A 170 -8.49 -8.43 3.01
CA GLY A 170 -9.40 -7.37 3.47
C GLY A 170 -9.05 -5.97 2.95
N GLU A 171 -7.80 -5.75 2.56
CA GLU A 171 -7.31 -4.48 1.99
C GLU A 171 -7.70 -4.26 0.51
N ILE A 172 -8.14 -5.29 -0.21
CA ILE A 172 -8.47 -5.21 -1.65
C ILE A 172 -9.62 -4.22 -1.87
N GLY A 173 -9.50 -3.38 -2.90
CA GLY A 173 -10.52 -2.39 -3.24
C GLY A 173 -10.49 -1.12 -2.37
N PHE A 174 -9.68 -1.08 -1.32
CA PHE A 174 -9.47 0.16 -0.57
C PHE A 174 -8.49 1.10 -1.29
N PRO A 175 -8.60 2.42 -1.04
CA PRO A 175 -7.69 3.41 -1.61
C PRO A 175 -6.20 3.10 -1.38
N VAL A 176 -5.38 3.72 -2.23
CA VAL A 176 -3.91 3.73 -2.11
C VAL A 176 -3.50 4.41 -0.81
N ALA A 177 -2.48 3.87 -0.15
CA ALA A 177 -1.99 4.27 1.17
C ALA A 177 -2.96 3.95 2.31
N PHE A 178 -2.48 4.11 3.54
CA PHE A 178 -3.21 3.85 4.77
C PHE A 178 -3.02 5.02 5.74
N PHE A 179 -3.88 5.11 6.75
CA PHE A 179 -3.71 6.05 7.86
C PHE A 179 -3.12 5.35 9.08
N ASP A 180 -2.51 6.12 9.97
CA ASP A 180 -2.02 5.67 11.27
C ASP A 180 -2.79 6.41 12.37
N PHE A 181 -3.35 5.67 13.32
CA PHE A 181 -4.19 6.24 14.37
C PHE A 181 -3.45 7.26 15.24
N ASP A 182 -2.18 7.01 15.54
CA ASP A 182 -1.40 7.92 16.38
C ASP A 182 -1.06 9.21 15.62
N LYS A 183 -0.93 9.13 14.29
CA LYS A 183 -0.80 10.32 13.43
C LYS A 183 -2.08 11.14 13.39
N ILE A 184 -3.24 10.50 13.27
CA ILE A 184 -4.54 11.18 13.31
C ILE A 184 -4.74 11.83 14.69
N CYS A 185 -4.54 11.08 15.78
CA CYS A 185 -4.67 11.60 17.14
C CYS A 185 -3.77 12.82 17.37
N LYS A 186 -2.51 12.76 16.91
CA LYS A 186 -1.57 13.88 16.97
C LYS A 186 -2.05 15.09 16.17
N LEU A 187 -2.57 14.88 14.96
CA LEU A 187 -3.08 15.96 14.11
C LEU A 187 -4.28 16.66 14.77
N VAL A 188 -5.18 15.89 15.37
CA VAL A 188 -6.40 16.40 16.02
C VAL A 188 -6.11 17.03 17.40
N GLY A 189 -5.05 16.58 18.07
CA GLY A 189 -4.68 17.01 19.41
C GLY A 189 -5.41 16.25 20.53
N VAL A 190 -5.70 14.96 20.32
CA VAL A 190 -6.31 14.07 21.32
C VAL A 190 -5.30 13.05 21.87
N LYS A 191 -5.58 12.52 23.07
CA LYS A 191 -4.84 11.36 23.62
C LYS A 191 -5.00 10.15 22.69
N SER A 192 -4.07 9.20 22.78
CA SER A 192 -4.13 7.98 21.97
C SER A 192 -5.41 7.21 22.27
N VAL A 193 -6.20 6.94 21.21
CA VAL A 193 -7.46 6.20 21.26
C VAL A 193 -7.18 4.70 21.04
N SER A 194 -7.96 3.81 21.66
CA SER A 194 -7.85 2.37 21.40
C SER A 194 -8.15 2.07 19.93
N THR A 195 -7.59 0.98 19.41
CA THR A 195 -7.83 0.61 18.00
C THR A 195 -9.30 0.24 17.78
N GLU A 196 -9.90 -0.43 18.76
CA GLU A 196 -11.30 -0.84 18.78
C GLU A 196 -12.26 0.35 18.74
N ASP A 197 -12.06 1.34 19.62
CA ASP A 197 -12.91 2.54 19.67
C ASP A 197 -12.76 3.37 18.39
N ALA A 198 -11.54 3.47 17.85
CA ALA A 198 -11.28 4.17 16.60
C ALA A 198 -12.02 3.52 15.42
N PHE A 199 -11.97 2.19 15.29
CA PHE A 199 -12.72 1.48 14.25
C PHE A 199 -14.23 1.61 14.44
N SER A 200 -14.74 1.53 15.68
CA SER A 200 -16.17 1.74 15.96
C SER A 200 -16.61 3.12 15.52
N ALA A 201 -15.91 4.18 15.95
CA ALA A 201 -16.27 5.55 15.63
C ALA A 201 -16.27 5.85 14.13
N ILE A 202 -15.29 5.31 13.38
CA ILE A 202 -15.24 5.46 11.91
C ILE A 202 -16.44 4.76 11.25
N LYS A 203 -16.79 3.58 11.73
CA LYS A 203 -17.93 2.81 11.20
C LYS A 203 -19.27 3.46 11.56
N ASP A 204 -19.41 3.98 12.78
CA ASP A 204 -20.60 4.70 13.25
C ASP A 204 -20.82 6.00 12.45
N ALA A 205 -19.74 6.60 11.96
CA ALA A 205 -19.78 7.73 11.02
C ALA A 205 -20.08 7.32 9.56
N GLY A 206 -20.30 6.03 9.27
CA GLY A 206 -20.72 5.53 7.97
C GLY A 206 -19.59 5.17 7.01
N PHE A 207 -18.33 5.17 7.46
CA PHE A 207 -17.19 4.81 6.63
C PHE A 207 -16.80 3.34 6.80
N ASN A 208 -16.27 2.74 5.73
CA ASN A 208 -15.67 1.42 5.79
C ASN A 208 -14.22 1.55 6.22
N ALA A 209 -13.78 0.68 7.12
CA ALA A 209 -12.40 0.64 7.58
C ALA A 209 -11.96 -0.78 7.88
N VAL A 210 -10.72 -1.10 7.53
CA VAL A 210 -10.10 -2.41 7.78
C VAL A 210 -8.70 -2.22 8.39
N PRO A 211 -8.26 -3.13 9.27
CA PRO A 211 -6.86 -3.19 9.70
C PRO A 211 -5.96 -3.49 8.51
N THR A 212 -4.68 -3.14 8.62
CA THR A 212 -3.71 -3.40 7.56
C THR A 212 -2.48 -4.16 8.04
N HIS A 213 -1.92 -5.00 7.17
CA HIS A 213 -0.74 -5.82 7.44
C HIS A 213 0.55 -4.99 7.62
N TYR A 214 0.56 -3.71 7.23
CA TYR A 214 1.75 -2.86 7.34
C TYR A 214 2.10 -2.49 8.79
N ARG A 215 1.09 -2.33 9.65
CA ARG A 215 1.22 -1.84 11.03
C ARG A 215 -0.05 -2.09 11.83
N SER A 216 0.09 -2.44 13.11
CA SER A 216 -1.04 -2.76 14.01
C SER A 216 -1.99 -1.59 14.31
N ARG A 217 -1.47 -0.36 14.40
CA ARG A 217 -2.25 0.87 14.66
C ARG A 217 -2.52 1.66 13.37
N ALA A 218 -2.71 0.94 12.27
CA ALA A 218 -3.00 1.52 10.98
C ALA A 218 -4.26 0.91 10.36
N LEU A 219 -4.88 1.66 9.45
CA LEU A 219 -6.10 1.27 8.77
C LEU A 219 -6.11 1.70 7.30
N LYS A 220 -6.81 0.92 6.49
CA LYS A 220 -7.34 1.38 5.21
C LYS A 220 -8.80 1.76 5.37
N THR A 221 -9.22 2.83 4.70
CA THR A 221 -10.60 3.33 4.75
C THR A 221 -10.94 4.10 3.48
N ASN A 222 -12.24 4.24 3.20
CA ASN A 222 -12.76 5.15 2.18
C ASN A 222 -12.98 6.59 2.71
N ALA A 223 -12.78 6.84 4.00
CA ALA A 223 -12.81 8.17 4.58
C ALA A 223 -11.61 9.02 4.12
N SER A 224 -11.87 10.30 3.88
CA SER A 224 -10.82 11.32 3.69
C SER A 224 -10.14 11.67 5.02
N ILE A 225 -9.05 12.44 4.98
CA ILE A 225 -8.43 12.88 6.25
C ILE A 225 -9.33 13.88 6.98
N GLU A 226 -10.10 14.67 6.23
CA GLU A 226 -11.05 15.63 6.76
C GLU A 226 -12.17 14.90 7.54
N ASP A 227 -12.71 13.83 6.97
CA ASP A 227 -13.69 12.95 7.62
C ASP A 227 -13.11 12.34 8.92
N LEU A 228 -11.88 11.81 8.85
CA LEU A 228 -11.23 11.21 10.02
C LEU A 228 -10.94 12.25 11.11
N VAL A 229 -10.57 13.47 10.76
CA VAL A 229 -10.41 14.56 11.72
C VAL A 229 -11.73 14.87 12.41
N GLU A 230 -12.84 14.93 11.67
CA GLU A 230 -14.18 15.13 12.24
C GLU A 230 -14.56 14.02 13.21
N VAL A 231 -14.41 12.75 12.81
CA VAL A 231 -14.66 11.59 13.68
C VAL A 231 -13.82 11.67 14.96
N PHE A 232 -12.53 11.98 14.83
CA PHE A 232 -11.62 11.98 15.98
C PHE A 232 -11.77 13.19 16.90
N ASN A 233 -12.37 14.30 16.42
CA ASN A 233 -12.73 15.43 17.28
C ASN A 233 -13.75 15.01 18.36
N GLY A 234 -14.56 13.98 18.12
CA GLY A 234 -15.49 13.41 19.12
C GLY A 234 -14.79 12.93 20.40
N PHE A 235 -13.52 12.55 20.33
CA PHE A 235 -12.75 12.10 21.49
C PHE A 235 -12.16 13.24 22.35
N LYS A 236 -12.25 14.51 21.92
CA LYS A 236 -11.73 15.65 22.69
C LYS A 236 -12.41 15.82 24.05
N ASN A 237 -13.66 15.38 24.17
CA ASN A 237 -14.49 15.58 25.36
C ASN A 237 -14.56 14.37 26.30
N ILE A 238 -13.80 13.30 26.02
CA ILE A 238 -13.87 12.01 26.74
C ILE A 238 -12.67 11.82 27.70
N GLY A 239 -11.81 12.84 27.87
CA GLY A 239 -10.49 12.68 28.49
C GLY A 239 -10.11 13.63 29.62
#